data_AF-A0A3B0YJR5-F1
#
_entry.id   AF-A0A3B0YJR5-F1
#
_cell.length_a   1.000
_cell.length_b   1.000
_cell.length_c   1.000
_cell.angle_alpha   90.00
_cell.angle_beta   90.00
_cell.angle_gamma   90.00
#
_symmetry.space_group_name_H-M   'P 1'
#
loop_
_entity.id
_entity.type
_entity.pdbx_description
1 polymer ?
#
loop_
_entity_poly.entity_id
_entity_poly.type
_entity_poly.pdbx_seq_one_letter_code
_entity_poly.pdbx_strand_id
1 'polypeptide(L)'
;MGYFSQAGSLLTSVIFGILILIVMLRLLMQAVRADFHNPLSQGIYRLTNPMIVPFRKFVPAYRSVDLPTIVLLLLLQYLMLTLLNLISGAELQLLRNFVEAPFGLFNLLLNIYLFSILIMVIVSWIQPGGGYNPVLGLINQIIHPIMLPIKKRIATAGGFDISPMVAIILITLVKMAIPFLYIAVIKTFGFAYGAFDIAVGRY
;
A
#
# COMPACT_ATOMS: atom_id res chain seq x y z
N MET A 1 -14.22 22.88 -10.64
CA MET A 1 -12.77 23.10 -10.50
C MET A 1 -12.20 23.61 -11.80
N GLY A 2 -11.27 24.56 -11.75
CA GLY A 2 -10.55 25.00 -12.95
C GLY A 2 -9.51 23.98 -13.42
N TYR A 3 -9.11 24.06 -14.69
CA TYR A 3 -8.12 23.18 -15.31
C TYR A 3 -6.82 23.06 -14.48
N PHE A 4 -6.28 24.18 -14.01
CA PHE A 4 -5.02 24.20 -13.23
C PHE A 4 -5.12 23.45 -11.90
N SER A 5 -6.29 23.46 -11.26
CA SER A 5 -6.53 22.73 -10.00
C SER A 5 -6.63 21.22 -10.25
N GLN A 6 -7.25 20.81 -11.36
CA GLN A 6 -7.27 19.41 -11.78
C GLN A 6 -5.88 18.90 -12.16
N ALA A 7 -5.11 19.68 -12.92
CA ALA A 7 -3.74 19.34 -13.27
C ALA A 7 -2.85 19.25 -12.02
N GLY A 8 -2.96 20.23 -11.11
CA GLY A 8 -2.21 20.24 -9.85
C GLY A 8 -2.52 19.03 -8.97
N SER A 9 -3.80 18.71 -8.78
CA SER A 9 -4.22 17.56 -7.97
C SER A 9 -3.76 16.22 -8.56
N LEU A 10 -3.77 16.06 -9.88
CA LEU A 10 -3.20 14.89 -10.56
C LEU A 10 -1.70 14.78 -10.30
N LEU A 11 -0.94 15.85 -10.52
CA LEU A 11 0.52 15.84 -10.32
C LEU A 11 0.87 15.52 -8.86
N THR A 12 0.18 16.14 -7.90
CA THR A 12 0.35 15.83 -6.48
C THR A 12 0.05 14.35 -6.21
N SER A 13 -1.05 13.82 -6.74
CA SER A 13 -1.44 12.42 -6.52
C SER A 13 -0.43 11.42 -7.11
N VAL A 14 0.09 11.70 -8.30
CA VAL A 14 1.08 10.84 -8.95
C VAL A 14 2.41 10.88 -8.21
N ILE A 15 2.91 12.08 -7.89
CA ILE A 15 4.21 12.25 -7.22
C ILE A 15 4.17 11.60 -5.84
N PHE A 16 3.21 11.96 -5.00
CA PHE A 16 3.09 11.38 -3.67
C PHE A 16 2.74 9.90 -3.74
N GLY A 17 1.88 9.47 -4.66
CA GLY A 17 1.53 8.07 -4.85
C GLY A 17 2.76 7.19 -5.15
N ILE A 18 3.65 7.64 -6.03
CA ILE A 18 4.92 6.95 -6.33
C ILE A 18 5.83 6.94 -5.09
N LEU A 19 6.00 8.08 -4.41
CA LEU A 19 6.84 8.16 -3.21
C LEU A 19 6.34 7.20 -2.11
N ILE A 20 5.04 7.23 -1.83
CA ILE A 20 4.40 6.37 -0.83
C ILE A 20 4.51 4.91 -1.24
N LEU A 21 4.31 4.57 -2.52
CA LEU A 21 4.50 3.22 -3.03
C LEU A 21 5.92 2.71 -2.79
N ILE A 22 6.94 3.49 -3.16
CA ILE A 22 8.35 3.07 -3.00
C ILE A 22 8.70 2.90 -1.52
N VAL A 23 8.25 3.80 -0.65
CA VAL A 23 8.47 3.69 0.81
C VAL A 23 7.69 2.50 1.40
N MET A 24 6.48 2.22 0.91
CA MET A 24 5.67 1.05 1.33
C MET A 24 6.34 -0.25 0.91
N LEU A 25 6.87 -0.32 -0.31
CA LEU A 25 7.64 -1.49 -0.78
C LEU A 25 8.88 -1.71 0.10
N ARG A 26 9.58 -0.65 0.51
CA ARG A 26 10.66 -0.77 1.50
C ARG A 26 10.17 -1.39 2.80
N LEU A 27 9.07 -0.90 3.37
CA LEU A 27 8.52 -1.45 4.60
C LEU A 27 8.19 -2.94 4.47
N LEU A 28 7.56 -3.34 3.35
CA LEU A 28 7.23 -4.73 3.06
C LEU A 28 8.49 -5.60 2.94
N MET A 29 9.51 -5.11 2.21
CA MET A 29 10.78 -5.81 2.08
C MET A 29 11.51 -5.97 3.41
N GLN A 30 11.48 -4.97 4.29
CA GLN A 30 12.01 -5.09 5.65
C GLN A 30 11.23 -6.14 6.45
N ALA A 31 9.89 -6.13 6.36
CA ALA A 31 9.02 -7.04 7.09
C ALA A 31 9.24 -8.51 6.70
N VAL A 32 9.45 -8.80 5.42
CA VAL A 32 9.72 -10.16 4.92
C VAL A 32 11.21 -10.52 4.93
N ARG A 33 12.08 -9.60 5.36
CA ARG A 33 13.55 -9.73 5.28
C ARG A 33 14.01 -10.10 3.87
N ALA A 34 13.52 -9.33 2.90
CA ALA A 34 13.78 -9.57 1.48
C ALA A 34 15.27 -9.55 1.16
N ASP A 35 15.67 -10.30 0.15
CA ASP A 35 17.07 -10.44 -0.24
C ASP A 35 17.66 -9.10 -0.70
N PHE A 36 18.71 -8.65 -0.01
CA PHE A 36 19.44 -7.42 -0.31
C PHE A 36 20.38 -7.55 -1.51
N HIS A 37 20.65 -8.76 -2.01
CA HIS A 37 21.41 -8.95 -3.26
C HIS A 37 20.56 -8.63 -4.50
N ASN A 38 19.24 -8.52 -4.34
CA ASN A 38 18.37 -8.15 -5.43
C ASN A 38 18.57 -6.66 -5.82
N PRO A 39 18.86 -6.34 -7.09
CA PRO A 39 19.11 -4.97 -7.52
C PRO A 39 17.92 -4.02 -7.27
N LEU A 40 16.68 -4.53 -7.33
CA LEU A 40 15.49 -3.73 -7.03
C LEU A 40 15.36 -3.42 -5.55
N SER A 41 15.70 -4.38 -4.69
CA SER A 41 15.77 -4.15 -3.24
C SER A 41 16.75 -3.00 -2.99
N GLN A 42 17.99 -3.12 -3.48
CA GLN A 42 19.02 -2.08 -3.34
C GLN A 42 18.56 -0.71 -3.88
N GLY A 43 17.93 -0.69 -5.06
CA GLY A 43 17.39 0.52 -5.67
C GLY A 43 16.38 1.21 -4.76
N ILE A 44 15.40 0.48 -4.22
CA ILE A 44 14.38 1.03 -3.33
C ILE A 44 15.00 1.53 -2.02
N TYR A 45 15.90 0.78 -1.38
CA TYR A 45 16.58 1.24 -0.16
C TYR A 45 17.42 2.49 -0.43
N ARG A 46 18.11 2.56 -1.57
CA ARG A 46 18.91 3.71 -1.98
C ARG A 46 18.04 4.96 -2.22
N LEU A 47 16.92 4.81 -2.90
CA LEU A 47 15.99 5.91 -3.19
C LEU A 47 15.29 6.45 -1.93
N THR A 48 14.97 5.57 -0.99
CA THR A 48 14.20 5.93 0.23
C THR A 48 15.07 6.37 1.40
N ASN A 49 16.34 5.96 1.45
CA ASN A 49 17.25 6.28 2.56
C ASN A 49 17.36 7.79 2.85
N PRO A 50 17.56 8.68 1.86
CA PRO A 50 17.64 10.12 2.10
C PRO A 50 16.42 10.69 2.81
N MET A 51 15.23 10.13 2.52
CA MET A 51 13.98 10.56 3.15
C MET A 51 13.83 10.01 4.58
N ILE A 52 14.44 8.88 4.91
CA ILE A 52 14.26 8.18 6.20
C ILE A 52 15.31 8.60 7.25
N VAL A 53 16.54 8.91 6.82
CA VAL A 53 17.64 9.31 7.73
C VAL A 53 17.28 10.49 8.64
N PRO A 54 16.57 11.55 8.18
CA PRO A 54 16.12 12.63 9.06
C PRO A 54 15.21 12.15 10.19
N PHE A 55 14.31 11.20 9.91
CA PHE A 55 13.34 10.66 10.89
C PHE A 55 13.98 9.73 11.91
N ARG A 56 15.07 9.04 11.54
CA ARG A 56 15.86 8.21 12.47
C ARG A 56 16.45 8.98 13.64
N LYS A 57 16.61 10.30 13.51
CA LYS A 57 17.09 11.16 14.60
C LYS A 57 16.04 11.32 15.71
N PHE A 58 14.76 11.21 15.37
CA PHE A 58 13.65 11.48 16.29
C PHE A 58 12.97 10.21 16.79
N VAL A 59 13.02 9.13 16.01
CA VAL A 59 12.35 7.87 16.33
C VAL A 59 13.38 6.75 16.40
N PRO A 60 13.63 6.15 17.58
CA PRO A 60 14.52 5.00 17.67
C PRO A 60 13.93 3.82 16.88
N ALA A 61 14.78 3.09 16.17
CA ALA A 61 14.36 1.85 15.53
C ALA A 61 14.00 0.82 16.61
N TYR A 62 12.76 0.31 16.60
CA TYR A 62 12.31 -0.70 17.57
C TYR A 62 12.22 -2.08 16.92
N ARG A 63 13.09 -3.00 17.36
CA ARG A 63 13.14 -4.40 16.91
C ARG A 63 13.24 -4.52 15.37
N SER A 64 12.36 -5.31 14.75
CA SER A 64 12.33 -5.64 13.33
C SER A 64 11.46 -4.70 12.49
N VAL A 65 10.81 -3.69 13.10
CA VAL A 65 9.93 -2.75 12.40
C VAL A 65 10.60 -1.39 12.36
N ASP A 66 10.87 -0.89 11.16
CA ASP A 66 11.46 0.45 10.94
C ASP A 66 10.37 1.51 11.19
N LEU A 67 10.14 1.85 12.47
CA LEU A 67 9.21 2.89 12.89
C LEU A 67 9.40 4.23 12.13
N PRO A 68 10.65 4.70 11.87
CA PRO A 68 10.88 5.85 10.98
C PRO A 68 10.21 5.72 9.61
N THR A 69 10.16 4.52 9.03
CA THR A 69 9.52 4.27 7.73
C THR A 69 8.00 4.39 7.83
N ILE A 70 7.39 3.89 8.92
CA ILE A 70 5.93 4.03 9.14
C ILE A 70 5.55 5.50 9.35
N VAL A 71 6.34 6.24 10.14
CA VAL A 71 6.12 7.67 10.37
C VAL A 71 6.24 8.45 9.07
N LEU A 72 7.25 8.15 8.25
CA LEU A 72 7.40 8.76 6.94
C LEU A 72 6.19 8.46 6.03
N LEU A 73 5.69 7.22 6.00
CA LEU A 73 4.50 6.86 5.22
C LEU A 73 3.27 7.66 5.64
N LEU A 74 3.01 7.73 6.95
CA LEU A 74 1.88 8.49 7.49
C LEU A 74 2.00 9.97 7.15
N LEU A 75 3.20 10.54 7.28
CA LEU A 75 3.45 11.94 6.95
C LEU A 75 3.24 12.21 5.47
N LEU A 76 3.80 11.39 4.57
CA LEU A 76 3.64 11.56 3.13
C LEU A 76 2.18 11.46 2.71
N GLN A 77 1.44 10.48 3.24
CA GLN A 77 0.01 10.32 2.96
C GLN A 77 -0.80 11.52 3.50
N TYR A 78 -0.52 11.97 4.73
CA TYR A 78 -1.17 13.14 5.32
C TYR A 78 -0.93 14.42 4.53
N LEU A 79 0.32 14.67 4.12
CA LEU A 79 0.70 15.81 3.31
C LEU A 79 0.03 15.77 1.93
N MET A 80 -0.02 14.59 1.29
CA MET A 80 -0.73 14.41 0.03
C MET A 80 -2.20 14.84 0.16
N LEU A 81 -2.93 14.32 1.15
CA LEU A 81 -4.36 14.65 1.34
C LEU A 81 -4.56 16.15 1.61
N THR A 82 -3.71 16.74 2.44
CA THR A 82 -3.79 18.17 2.78
C THR A 82 -3.51 19.07 1.58
N LEU A 83 -2.50 18.74 0.76
CA LEU A 83 -2.22 19.45 -0.48
C LEU A 83 -3.36 19.32 -1.49
N LEU A 84 -3.99 18.14 -1.57
CA LEU A 84 -5.16 17.96 -2.43
C LEU A 84 -6.32 18.84 -2.00
N ASN A 85 -6.58 19.01 -0.69
CA ASN A 85 -7.62 19.94 -0.22
C ASN A 85 -7.29 21.38 -0.62
N LEU A 86 -6.04 21.82 -0.42
CA LEU A 86 -5.58 23.17 -0.77
C LEU A 86 -5.73 23.45 -2.26
N ILE A 87 -5.23 22.55 -3.12
CA ILE A 87 -5.28 22.71 -4.58
C ILE A 87 -6.72 22.71 -5.09
N SER A 88 -7.57 21.92 -4.47
CA SER A 88 -9.00 21.80 -4.78
C SER A 88 -9.83 23.01 -4.34
N GLY A 89 -9.28 23.89 -3.48
CA GLY A 89 -10.06 24.92 -2.80
C GLY A 89 -11.09 24.34 -1.82
N ALA A 90 -10.91 23.09 -1.39
CA ALA A 90 -11.76 22.46 -0.40
C ALA A 90 -11.38 22.92 1.01
N GLU A 91 -12.30 22.79 1.95
CA GLU A 91 -12.03 23.04 3.36
C GLU A 91 -10.86 22.18 3.88
N LEU A 92 -10.00 22.77 4.71
CA LEU A 92 -8.86 22.07 5.32
C LEU A 92 -9.33 21.17 6.46
N GLN A 93 -9.39 19.87 6.21
CA GLN A 93 -9.87 18.88 7.18
C GLN A 93 -8.70 18.15 7.86
N LEU A 94 -7.83 18.89 8.56
CA LEU A 94 -6.56 18.36 9.10
C LEU A 94 -6.73 17.11 9.98
N LEU A 95 -7.69 17.14 10.92
CA LEU A 95 -7.95 15.98 11.79
C LEU A 95 -8.47 14.78 11.00
N ARG A 96 -9.33 15.00 10.01
CA ARG A 96 -9.86 13.95 9.13
C ARG A 96 -8.75 13.36 8.26
N ASN A 97 -7.86 14.18 7.71
CA ASN A 97 -6.73 13.72 6.91
C ASN A 97 -5.78 12.83 7.71
N PHE A 98 -5.58 13.15 9.00
CA PHE A 98 -4.79 12.31 9.91
C PHE A 98 -5.44 10.93 10.11
N VAL A 99 -6.77 10.90 10.24
CA VAL A 99 -7.53 9.64 10.35
C VAL A 99 -7.57 8.88 9.02
N GLU A 100 -7.68 9.56 7.88
CA GLU A 100 -7.76 8.93 6.55
C GLU A 100 -6.43 8.33 6.08
N ALA A 101 -5.30 8.92 6.48
CA ALA A 101 -3.98 8.45 6.10
C ALA A 101 -3.73 6.94 6.35
N PRO A 102 -3.96 6.37 7.55
CA PRO A 102 -3.76 4.93 7.77
C PRO A 102 -4.67 4.04 6.91
N PHE A 103 -5.91 4.44 6.63
CA PHE A 103 -6.79 3.67 5.74
C PHE A 103 -6.30 3.68 4.30
N GLY A 104 -5.81 4.82 3.80
CA GLY A 104 -5.18 4.94 2.49
C GLY A 104 -3.96 4.04 2.35
N LEU A 105 -3.07 4.05 3.34
CA LEU A 105 -1.89 3.19 3.38
C LEU A 105 -2.25 1.70 3.47
N PHE A 106 -3.26 1.35 4.27
CA PHE A 106 -3.71 -0.04 4.37
C PHE A 106 -4.33 -0.54 3.06
N ASN A 107 -5.13 0.29 2.38
CA ASN A 107 -5.64 -0.03 1.05
C ASN A 107 -4.51 -0.18 0.00
N LEU A 108 -3.48 0.67 0.06
CA LEU A 108 -2.28 0.52 -0.77
C LEU A 108 -1.55 -0.81 -0.51
N LEU A 109 -1.37 -1.18 0.76
CA LEU A 109 -0.77 -2.46 1.13
C LEU A 109 -1.54 -3.63 0.51
N LEU A 110 -2.87 -3.63 0.62
CA LEU A 110 -3.71 -4.68 0.01
C LEU A 110 -3.65 -4.66 -1.52
N ASN A 111 -3.57 -3.48 -2.15
CA ASN A 111 -3.32 -3.35 -3.59
C ASN A 111 -2.01 -4.02 -4.00
N ILE A 112 -0.92 -3.76 -3.27
CA ILE A 112 0.39 -4.36 -3.56
C ILE A 112 0.28 -5.88 -3.53
N TYR A 113 -0.35 -6.46 -2.51
CA TYR A 113 -0.57 -7.91 -2.45
C TYR A 113 -1.44 -8.43 -3.59
N LEU A 114 -2.56 -7.78 -3.87
CA LEU A 114 -3.49 -8.18 -4.92
C LEU A 114 -2.80 -8.19 -6.29
N PHE A 115 -2.13 -7.10 -6.67
CA PHE A 115 -1.42 -7.02 -7.95
C PHE A 115 -0.22 -7.96 -8.01
N SER A 116 0.50 -8.15 -6.90
CA SER A 116 1.62 -9.09 -6.83
C SER A 116 1.17 -10.54 -7.07
N ILE A 117 0.03 -10.94 -6.50
CA ILE A 117 -0.56 -12.26 -6.72
C ILE A 117 -1.05 -12.39 -8.17
N LEU A 118 -1.73 -11.37 -8.71
CA LEU A 118 -2.16 -11.37 -10.12
C LEU A 118 -0.98 -11.51 -11.09
N ILE A 119 0.10 -10.75 -10.87
CA ILE A 119 1.33 -10.87 -11.67
C ILE A 119 1.86 -12.30 -11.61
N MET A 120 1.91 -12.92 -10.43
CA MET A 120 2.39 -14.29 -10.28
C MET A 120 1.51 -15.30 -11.04
N VAL A 121 0.19 -15.12 -11.01
CA VAL A 121 -0.76 -15.97 -11.76
C VAL A 121 -0.56 -15.79 -13.27
N ILE A 122 -0.51 -14.56 -13.76
CA ILE A 122 -0.33 -14.26 -15.19
C ILE A 122 1.01 -14.84 -15.69
N VAL A 123 2.08 -14.64 -14.93
CA VAL A 123 3.42 -15.15 -15.28
C VAL A 123 3.45 -16.68 -15.31
N SER A 124 2.72 -17.35 -14.42
CA SER A 124 2.64 -18.82 -14.41
C SER A 124 2.05 -19.42 -15.70
N TRP A 125 1.19 -18.66 -16.40
CA TRP A 125 0.64 -19.07 -17.69
C TRP A 125 1.57 -18.74 -18.86
N ILE A 126 2.29 -17.62 -18.78
CA ILE A 126 3.20 -17.17 -19.85
C ILE A 126 4.49 -18.01 -19.86
N GLN A 127 5.01 -18.36 -18.68
CA GLN A 127 6.27 -19.10 -18.54
C GLN A 127 6.13 -20.32 -17.61
N PRO A 128 5.40 -21.37 -18.04
CA PRO A 128 5.28 -22.60 -17.26
C PRO A 128 6.64 -23.30 -17.21
N GLY A 129 7.22 -23.44 -16.00
CA GLY A 129 8.53 -24.07 -15.76
C GLY A 129 9.60 -23.13 -15.18
N GLY A 130 9.40 -21.82 -15.30
CA GLY A 130 10.20 -20.80 -14.63
C GLY A 130 11.56 -20.47 -15.25
N GLY A 131 11.94 -19.19 -15.15
CA GLY A 131 13.30 -18.68 -15.34
C GLY A 131 13.65 -17.74 -14.18
N TYR A 132 14.94 -17.53 -13.91
CA TYR A 132 15.35 -16.60 -12.85
C TYR A 132 15.04 -15.16 -13.27
N ASN A 133 14.13 -14.51 -12.54
CA ASN A 133 13.84 -13.08 -12.69
C ASN A 133 13.85 -12.42 -11.30
N PRO A 134 14.73 -11.43 -11.05
CA PRO A 134 14.85 -10.78 -9.76
C PRO A 134 13.55 -10.11 -9.30
N VAL A 135 12.71 -9.62 -10.22
CA VAL A 135 11.40 -9.02 -9.90
C VAL A 135 10.48 -10.08 -9.31
N LEU A 136 10.39 -11.24 -9.97
CA LEU A 136 9.52 -12.34 -9.54
C LEU A 136 9.98 -12.93 -8.20
N GLY A 137 11.29 -12.98 -7.95
CA GLY A 137 11.86 -13.37 -6.67
C GLY A 137 11.37 -12.48 -5.52
N LEU A 138 11.41 -11.15 -5.70
CA LEU A 138 10.90 -10.20 -4.69
C LEU A 138 9.39 -10.29 -4.53
N ILE A 139 8.64 -10.37 -5.63
CA ILE A 139 7.17 -10.52 -5.59
C ILE A 139 6.81 -11.75 -4.76
N ASN A 140 7.47 -12.89 -5.01
CA ASN A 140 7.24 -14.13 -4.27
C ASN A 140 7.55 -13.95 -2.77
N GLN A 141 8.67 -13.32 -2.40
CA GLN A 141 9.01 -13.02 -1.01
C GLN A 141 7.96 -12.11 -0.34
N ILE A 142 7.46 -11.10 -1.05
CA ILE A 142 6.44 -10.17 -0.55
C ILE A 142 5.12 -10.90 -0.29
N ILE A 143 4.63 -11.73 -1.22
CA ILE A 143 3.33 -12.41 -1.08
C ILE A 143 3.38 -13.64 -0.18
N HIS A 144 4.57 -14.21 0.05
CA HIS A 144 4.76 -15.46 0.81
C HIS A 144 4.08 -15.48 2.20
N PRO A 145 4.12 -14.42 3.04
CA PRO A 145 3.46 -14.42 4.34
C PRO A 145 1.94 -14.63 4.27
N ILE A 146 1.30 -14.19 3.18
CA ILE A 146 -0.15 -14.38 2.95
C ILE A 146 -0.41 -15.71 2.24
N MET A 147 0.42 -16.04 1.25
CA MET A 147 0.23 -17.23 0.41
C MET A 147 0.53 -18.53 1.16
N LEU A 148 1.56 -18.58 2.00
CA LEU A 148 1.99 -19.81 2.67
C LEU A 148 0.90 -20.38 3.61
N PRO A 149 0.26 -19.59 4.49
CA PRO A 149 -0.84 -20.10 5.32
C PRO A 149 -2.02 -20.63 4.51
N ILE A 150 -2.35 -19.98 3.38
CA ILE A 150 -3.46 -20.39 2.50
C ILE A 150 -3.11 -21.72 1.82
N LYS A 151 -1.92 -21.82 1.22
CA LYS A 151 -1.40 -23.04 0.59
C LYS A 151 -1.36 -24.23 1.54
N LYS A 152 -1.04 -24.01 2.82
CA LYS A 152 -1.01 -25.07 3.83
C LYS A 152 -2.40 -25.61 4.19
N ARG A 153 -3.46 -24.84 3.98
CA ARG A 153 -4.84 -25.22 4.33
C ARG A 153 -5.62 -25.78 3.15
N ILE A 154 -5.25 -25.41 1.93
CA ILE A 154 -5.92 -25.86 0.71
C ILE A 154 -5.07 -26.97 0.10
N ALA A 155 -5.61 -28.18 0.06
CA ALA A 155 -5.03 -29.25 -0.75
C ALA A 155 -5.03 -28.84 -2.22
N THR A 156 -3.93 -29.06 -2.94
CA THR A 156 -3.86 -28.83 -4.39
C THR A 156 -4.91 -29.71 -5.08
N ALA A 157 -6.03 -29.11 -5.48
CA ALA A 157 -7.08 -29.82 -6.17
C ALA A 157 -6.62 -30.15 -7.60
N GLY A 158 -6.41 -31.44 -7.90
CA GLY A 158 -6.15 -31.92 -9.26
C GLY A 158 -4.90 -31.35 -9.94
N GLY A 159 -3.88 -30.94 -9.18
CA GLY A 159 -2.63 -30.38 -9.73
C GLY A 159 -2.69 -28.88 -10.08
N PHE A 160 -3.83 -28.21 -9.86
CA PHE A 160 -3.97 -26.76 -10.04
C PHE A 160 -3.94 -26.04 -8.68
N ASP A 161 -3.08 -25.03 -8.54
CA ASP A 161 -2.97 -24.24 -7.31
C ASP A 161 -4.07 -23.18 -7.25
N ILE A 162 -5.16 -23.45 -6.51
CA ILE A 162 -6.29 -22.52 -6.30
C ILE A 162 -5.96 -21.47 -5.22
N SER A 163 -4.87 -21.63 -4.47
CA SER A 163 -4.50 -20.72 -3.38
C SER A 163 -4.45 -19.23 -3.76
N PRO A 164 -3.93 -18.84 -4.96
CA PRO A 164 -3.94 -17.45 -5.41
C PRO A 164 -5.37 -16.89 -5.52
N MET A 165 -6.32 -17.69 -6.01
CA MET A 165 -7.72 -17.26 -6.15
C MET A 165 -8.34 -16.99 -4.78
N VAL A 166 -8.12 -17.90 -3.82
CA VAL A 166 -8.61 -17.70 -2.45
C VAL A 166 -7.98 -16.47 -1.80
N ALA A 167 -6.68 -16.25 -2.00
CA ALA A 167 -6.00 -15.07 -1.49
C ALA A 167 -6.59 -13.77 -2.08
N ILE A 168 -6.84 -13.73 -3.39
CA ILE A 168 -7.47 -12.58 -4.07
C ILE A 168 -8.87 -12.32 -3.50
N ILE A 169 -9.69 -13.36 -3.31
CA ILE A 169 -11.03 -13.23 -2.74
C ILE A 169 -10.96 -12.67 -1.32
N LEU A 170 -10.14 -13.25 -0.45
CA LEU A 170 -9.99 -12.79 0.94
C LEU A 170 -9.51 -11.34 1.02
N ILE A 171 -8.48 -10.98 0.24
CA ILE A 171 -7.99 -9.60 0.17
C ILE A 171 -9.10 -8.65 -0.32
N THR A 172 -9.87 -9.06 -1.33
CA THR A 172 -10.97 -8.25 -1.88
C THR A 172 -12.07 -8.02 -0.85
N LEU A 173 -12.45 -9.05 -0.08
CA LEU A 173 -13.42 -8.92 1.02
C LEU A 173 -12.93 -7.95 2.11
N VAL A 174 -11.66 -8.05 2.50
CA VAL A 174 -11.07 -7.10 3.46
C VAL A 174 -11.09 -5.68 2.90
N LYS A 175 -10.75 -5.50 1.62
CA LYS A 175 -10.82 -4.20 0.96
C LYS A 175 -12.23 -3.62 0.92
N MET A 176 -13.24 -4.45 0.69
CA MET A 176 -14.64 -4.02 0.74
C MET A 176 -15.05 -3.54 2.13
N ALA A 177 -14.45 -4.07 3.20
CA ALA A 177 -14.75 -3.63 4.57
C ALA A 177 -14.13 -2.28 4.95
N ILE A 178 -13.01 -1.88 4.30
CA ILE A 178 -12.26 -0.65 4.63
C ILE A 178 -13.15 0.59 4.65
N PRO A 179 -13.98 0.87 3.63
CA PRO A 179 -14.78 2.09 3.64
C PRO A 179 -15.89 2.09 4.68
N PHE A 180 -16.45 0.93 5.02
CA PHE A 180 -17.42 0.83 6.11
C PHE A 180 -16.78 1.15 7.46
N LEU A 181 -15.57 0.64 7.71
CA LEU A 181 -14.81 0.93 8.94
C LEU A 181 -14.42 2.40 9.01
N TYR A 182 -13.96 2.97 7.89
CA TYR A 182 -13.64 4.39 7.80
C TYR A 182 -14.84 5.27 8.16
N ILE A 183 -15.99 5.04 7.53
CA ILE A 183 -17.22 5.81 7.78
C ILE A 183 -17.65 5.66 9.25
N ALA A 184 -17.54 4.47 9.82
CA ALA A 184 -17.86 4.25 11.24
C ALA A 184 -16.97 5.11 12.15
N VAL A 185 -15.68 5.21 11.84
CA VAL A 185 -14.73 6.07 12.56
C VAL A 185 -15.09 7.55 12.39
N ILE A 186 -15.30 8.02 11.14
CA ILE A 186 -15.70 9.41 10.84
C ILE A 186 -16.96 9.81 11.62
N LYS A 187 -17.98 8.96 11.61
CA LYS A 187 -19.23 9.19 12.37
C LYS A 187 -18.99 9.28 13.87
N THR A 188 -18.16 8.40 14.42
CA THR A 188 -17.88 8.35 15.87
C THR A 188 -17.21 9.63 16.36
N PHE A 189 -16.34 10.24 15.54
CA PHE A 189 -15.66 11.49 15.86
C PHE A 189 -16.39 12.75 15.39
N GLY A 190 -17.57 12.61 14.77
CA GLY A 190 -18.38 13.74 14.30
C GLY A 190 -17.74 14.53 13.15
N PHE A 191 -16.84 13.92 12.39
CA PHE A 191 -16.23 14.58 11.24
C PHE A 191 -17.21 14.65 10.07
N ALA A 192 -17.13 15.73 9.28
CA ALA A 192 -17.89 15.85 8.04
C ALA A 192 -17.46 14.76 7.03
N TYR A 193 -18.42 14.32 6.21
CA TYR A 193 -18.14 13.41 5.10
C TYR A 193 -17.32 14.12 4.01
N GLY A 194 -16.36 13.43 3.43
CA GLY A 194 -15.50 13.91 2.34
C GLY A 194 -15.35 12.89 1.21
N ALA A 195 -14.30 13.04 0.41
CA ALA A 195 -14.15 12.31 -0.86
C ALA A 195 -14.17 10.77 -0.72
N PHE A 196 -13.61 10.24 0.36
CA PHE A 196 -13.63 8.80 0.65
C PHE A 196 -15.05 8.27 0.93
N ASP A 197 -15.94 9.11 1.47
CA ASP A 197 -17.33 8.77 1.79
C ASP A 197 -18.22 8.80 0.53
N ILE A 198 -17.94 9.73 -0.39
CA ILE A 198 -18.60 9.86 -1.69
C ILE A 198 -18.38 8.61 -2.56
N ALA A 199 -17.18 8.03 -2.54
CA ALA A 199 -16.87 6.80 -3.28
C ALA A 199 -17.67 5.58 -2.80
N VAL A 200 -18.29 5.64 -1.61
CA VAL A 200 -19.10 4.56 -1.01
C VAL A 200 -20.60 4.78 -1.23
N GLY A 201 -21.00 5.87 -1.90
CA GLY A 201 -22.38 6.13 -2.27
C GLY A 201 -23.32 6.42 -1.10
N ARG A 202 -22.80 6.93 0.03
CA ARG A 202 -23.62 7.35 1.17
C ARG A 202 -23.77 8.88 1.19
N TYR A 203 -24.93 9.35 0.74
CA TYR A 203 -25.45 10.69 0.97
C TYR A 203 -26.62 10.62 1.95
#